data_AF-A0A9C9G9J1-F1
#
_entry.id   AF-A0A9C9G9J1-F1
#
_cell.length_a   1.000
_cell.length_b   1.000
_cell.length_c   1.000
_cell.angle_alpha   90.00
_cell.angle_beta   90.00
_cell.angle_gamma   90.00
#
_symmetry.space_group_name_H-M   'P 1'
#
loop_
_entity.id
_entity.type
_entity.pdbx_description
1 polymer ?
#
loop_
_entity_poly.entity_id
_entity_poly.type
_entity_poly.pdbx_seq_one_letter_code
_entity_poly.pdbx_strand_id
1 'polypeptide(L)'
;MRLVSKTKLANKIAKAVKPHGALIIAVLFDVDEGQDHVRTDPDEVYVLDITLLYSVEADSEQAEAAAHTAKEAIQAAFKDKLFDKRSGQWKNIELRYCDVLSEEALTYRQFSLMKPWRLEYISLGADPQQPVLVE
;
A
#
# COMPACT_ATOMS: atom_id res chain seq x y z
N MET A 1 8.18 7.09 -0.56
CA MET A 1 6.88 6.77 0.09
C MET A 1 6.45 7.73 1.21
N ARG A 2 6.81 9.03 1.13
CA ARG A 2 6.42 10.05 2.13
C ARG A 2 4.95 10.50 1.98
N LEU A 3 4.38 10.35 0.78
CA LEU A 3 3.02 10.74 0.43
C LEU A 3 1.94 9.85 1.07
N VAL A 4 2.13 8.53 1.05
CA VAL A 4 1.22 7.55 1.71
C VAL A 4 1.14 7.79 3.23
N SER A 5 2.23 8.27 3.82
CA SER A 5 2.29 8.65 5.24
C SER A 5 1.54 9.97 5.51
N LYS A 6 1.71 11.00 4.66
CA LYS A 6 1.03 12.30 4.78
C LYS A 6 -0.50 12.19 4.65
N THR A 7 -1.00 11.25 3.86
CA THR A 7 -2.44 11.05 3.60
C THR A 7 -3.14 10.17 4.64
N LYS A 8 -2.41 9.70 5.66
CA LYS A 8 -2.86 8.66 6.62
C LYS A 8 -3.27 7.35 5.94
N LEU A 9 -2.96 7.16 4.65
CA LEU A 9 -3.27 5.91 3.93
C LEU A 9 -2.47 4.75 4.48
N ALA A 10 -1.21 4.96 4.90
CA ALA A 10 -0.41 3.94 5.57
C ALA A 10 -1.16 3.33 6.78
N ASN A 11 -1.76 4.19 7.61
CA ASN A 11 -2.54 3.76 8.76
C ASN A 11 -3.83 3.03 8.36
N LYS A 12 -4.48 3.44 7.27
CA LYS A 12 -5.70 2.77 6.78
C LYS A 12 -5.38 1.38 6.22
N ILE A 13 -4.31 1.26 5.43
CA ILE A 13 -3.84 -0.03 4.89
C ILE A 13 -3.44 -0.96 6.05
N ALA A 14 -2.65 -0.46 7.01
CA ALA A 14 -2.28 -1.25 8.18
C ALA A 14 -3.51 -1.71 8.98
N LYS A 15 -4.53 -0.86 9.17
CA LYS A 15 -5.78 -1.24 9.83
C LYS A 15 -6.59 -2.27 9.05
N ALA A 16 -6.55 -2.24 7.71
CA ALA A 16 -7.23 -3.22 6.87
C ALA A 16 -6.58 -4.60 6.96
N VAL A 17 -5.25 -4.66 7.06
CA VAL A 17 -4.49 -5.91 6.99
C VAL A 17 -4.21 -6.52 8.37
N LYS A 18 -4.03 -5.69 9.41
CA LYS A 18 -3.65 -6.16 10.77
C LYS A 18 -4.56 -7.26 11.35
N PRO A 19 -5.91 -7.23 11.17
CA PRO A 19 -6.78 -8.31 11.65
C PRO A 19 -6.48 -9.68 11.00
N HIS A 20 -5.79 -9.68 9.86
CA HIS A 20 -5.53 -10.84 9.02
C HIS A 20 -4.04 -11.19 8.95
N GLY A 21 -3.21 -10.71 9.89
CA GLY A 21 -1.75 -10.80 9.80
C GLY A 21 -1.16 -12.22 9.79
N ALA A 22 -1.95 -13.25 10.13
CA ALA A 22 -1.56 -14.66 9.99
C ALA A 22 -1.96 -15.28 8.64
N LEU A 23 -2.81 -14.59 7.87
CA LEU A 23 -3.40 -15.06 6.61
C LEU A 23 -2.86 -14.28 5.40
N ILE A 24 -2.57 -12.99 5.59
CA ILE A 24 -1.95 -12.11 4.58
C ILE A 24 -0.48 -11.97 4.92
N ILE A 25 0.38 -12.51 4.06
CA ILE A 25 1.83 -12.60 4.29
C ILE A 25 2.57 -11.35 3.81
N ALA A 26 2.02 -10.65 2.81
CA ALA A 26 2.61 -9.42 2.30
C ALA A 26 1.59 -8.47 1.68
N VAL A 27 1.90 -7.18 1.78
CA VAL A 27 1.29 -6.12 0.98
C VAL A 27 2.40 -5.56 0.09
N LEU A 28 2.28 -5.80 -1.21
CA LEU A 28 3.26 -5.44 -2.21
C LEU A 28 2.78 -4.18 -2.91
N PHE A 29 3.70 -3.24 -3.13
CA PHE A 29 3.42 -1.96 -3.78
C PHE A 29 4.30 -1.83 -5.02
N ASP A 30 3.68 -1.64 -6.17
CA ASP A 30 4.37 -1.26 -7.40
C ASP A 30 4.01 0.18 -7.72
N VAL A 31 5.03 1.05 -7.69
CA VAL A 31 4.89 2.49 -7.94
C VAL A 31 5.47 2.77 -9.31
N ASP A 32 4.66 3.35 -10.20
CA ASP A 32 5.04 3.71 -11.56
C ASP A 32 5.71 2.54 -12.32
N GLU A 33 5.26 1.31 -12.09
CA GLU A 33 5.83 0.09 -12.70
C GLU A 33 7.32 -0.11 -12.39
N GLY A 34 7.74 0.32 -11.21
CA GLY A 34 9.13 0.29 -10.74
C GLY A 34 10.03 1.31 -11.44
N GLN A 35 9.48 2.22 -12.24
CA GLN A 35 10.24 3.24 -12.95
C GLN A 35 10.32 4.54 -12.15
N ASP A 36 11.52 5.13 -12.10
CA ASP A 36 11.68 6.46 -11.51
C ASP A 36 11.25 7.53 -12.53
N HIS A 37 10.02 8.02 -12.39
CA HIS A 37 9.49 9.11 -13.22
C HIS A 37 9.78 10.47 -12.59
N VAL A 38 10.40 11.37 -13.36
CA VAL A 38 10.58 12.77 -12.97
C VAL A 38 9.28 13.51 -13.25
N ARG A 39 8.57 13.89 -12.19
CA ARG A 39 7.34 14.67 -12.28
C ARG A 39 7.65 16.13 -12.52
N THR A 40 7.19 16.66 -13.65
CA THR A 40 7.36 18.08 -14.01
C THR A 40 6.10 18.90 -13.76
N ASP A 41 4.94 18.24 -13.69
CA ASP A 41 3.66 18.86 -13.39
C ASP A 41 3.30 18.60 -11.91
N PRO A 42 2.96 19.64 -11.12
CA PRO A 42 2.54 19.47 -9.73
C PRO A 42 1.26 18.65 -9.54
N ASP A 43 0.42 18.53 -10.57
CA ASP A 43 -0.82 17.75 -10.53
C ASP A 43 -0.63 16.29 -10.99
N GLU A 44 0.57 15.93 -11.46
CA GLU A 44 0.90 14.57 -11.87
C GLU A 44 0.91 13.60 -10.68
N VAL A 45 0.13 12.53 -10.80
CA VAL A 45 -0.05 11.53 -9.73
C VAL A 45 0.99 10.42 -9.80
N TYR A 46 1.19 9.75 -8.67
CA TYR A 46 1.84 8.45 -8.65
C TYR A 46 0.85 7.37 -9.04
N VAL A 47 1.22 6.51 -9.97
CA VAL A 47 0.43 5.33 -10.30
C VAL A 47 0.85 4.22 -9.36
N LEU A 48 -0.11 3.65 -8.66
CA LEU A 48 0.12 2.61 -7.67
C LEU A 48 -0.69 1.36 -7.99
N ASP A 49 -0.01 0.23 -8.04
CA ASP A 49 -0.62 -1.08 -7.95
C ASP A 49 -0.30 -1.72 -6.59
N ILE A 50 -1.28 -2.42 -6.04
CA ILE A 50 -1.15 -3.17 -4.79
C ILE A 50 -1.42 -4.64 -5.05
N THR A 51 -0.60 -5.51 -4.48
CA THR A 51 -0.89 -6.95 -4.42
C THR A 51 -0.91 -7.42 -2.97
N LEU A 52 -2.02 -8.02 -2.56
CA LEU A 52 -2.16 -8.71 -1.28
C LEU A 52 -1.86 -10.18 -1.48
N LEU A 53 -0.75 -10.62 -0.88
CA LEU A 53 -0.30 -11.99 -0.96
C LEU A 53 -0.86 -12.76 0.25
N TYR A 54 -1.64 -13.81 0.01
CA TYR A 54 -2.19 -14.66 1.06
C TYR A 54 -1.47 -16.01 1.13
N SER A 55 -1.36 -16.58 2.33
CA SER A 55 -0.69 -17.86 2.54
C SER A 55 -1.57 -19.03 2.11
N VAL A 56 -0.93 -20.06 1.55
CA VAL A 56 -1.55 -21.37 1.30
C VAL A 56 -1.30 -22.39 2.43
N GLU A 57 -0.42 -22.07 3.39
CA GLU A 57 -0.13 -22.94 4.54
C GLU A 57 -1.24 -22.90 5.59
N ALA A 58 -1.98 -21.79 5.65
CA ALA A 58 -3.20 -21.66 6.44
C ALA A 58 -4.40 -22.29 5.71
N ASP A 59 -5.59 -22.20 6.31
CA ASP A 59 -6.83 -22.43 5.56
C ASP A 59 -6.89 -21.46 4.38
N SER A 60 -6.57 -21.97 3.18
CA SER A 60 -6.38 -21.15 1.98
C SER A 60 -7.67 -20.42 1.58
N GLU A 61 -8.84 -21.01 1.80
CA GLU A 61 -10.13 -20.37 1.50
C GLU A 61 -10.36 -19.20 2.46
N GLN A 62 -10.07 -19.41 3.76
CA GLN A 62 -10.11 -18.35 4.75
C GLN A 62 -9.10 -17.23 4.44
N ALA A 63 -7.89 -17.59 3.99
CA ALA A 63 -6.83 -16.65 3.70
C ALA A 63 -7.14 -15.78 2.47
N GLU A 64 -7.66 -16.39 1.42
CA GLU A 64 -8.15 -15.69 0.23
C GLU A 64 -9.30 -14.72 0.59
N ALA A 65 -10.30 -15.19 1.36
CA ALA A 65 -11.42 -14.35 1.80
C ALA A 65 -10.95 -13.16 2.66
N ALA A 66 -9.97 -13.38 3.53
CA ALA A 66 -9.35 -12.32 4.33
C ALA A 66 -8.63 -11.28 3.44
N ALA A 67 -7.88 -11.74 2.44
CA ALA A 67 -7.21 -10.85 1.48
C ALA A 67 -8.21 -10.05 0.64
N HIS A 68 -9.32 -10.65 0.20
CA HIS A 68 -10.40 -9.94 -0.48
C HIS A 68 -11.05 -8.87 0.41
N THR A 69 -11.31 -9.19 1.68
CA THR A 69 -11.83 -8.22 2.66
C THR A 69 -10.88 -7.02 2.83
N ALA A 70 -9.58 -7.29 2.94
CA ALA A 70 -8.56 -6.24 3.02
C ALA A 70 -8.48 -5.41 1.73
N LYS A 71 -8.57 -6.04 0.55
CA LYS A 71 -8.60 -5.37 -0.77
C LYS A 71 -9.73 -4.35 -0.84
N GLU A 72 -10.95 -4.74 -0.47
CA GLU A 72 -12.10 -3.84 -0.48
C GLU A 72 -11.90 -2.63 0.45
N ALA A 73 -11.40 -2.87 1.66
CA ALA A 73 -11.13 -1.81 2.64
C ALA A 73 -10.04 -0.84 2.14
N ILE A 74 -8.99 -1.34 1.49
CA ILE A 74 -7.92 -0.51 0.89
C ILE A 74 -8.47 0.31 -0.27
N GLN A 75 -9.21 -0.29 -1.21
CA GLN A 75 -9.80 0.43 -2.34
C GLN A 75 -10.74 1.54 -1.86
N ALA A 76 -11.58 1.26 -0.86
CA ALA A 76 -12.44 2.26 -0.24
C ALA A 76 -11.65 3.40 0.40
N ALA A 77 -10.54 3.10 1.08
CA ALA A 77 -9.67 4.09 1.69
C ALA A 77 -9.03 5.04 0.67
N PHE A 78 -8.57 4.52 -0.48
CA PHE A 78 -8.03 5.33 -1.56
C PHE A 78 -9.09 6.22 -2.18
N LYS A 79 -10.27 5.67 -2.52
CA LYS A 79 -11.38 6.46 -3.08
C LYS A 79 -11.85 7.56 -2.12
N ASP A 80 -11.94 7.27 -0.83
CA ASP A 80 -12.33 8.26 0.20
C ASP A 80 -11.33 9.41 0.33
N LYS A 81 -10.03 9.15 0.12
CA LYS A 81 -8.98 10.12 0.43
C LYS A 81 -8.42 10.85 -0.78
N LEU A 82 -8.33 10.18 -1.92
CA LEU A 82 -7.57 10.66 -3.07
C LEU A 82 -8.38 10.77 -4.35
N PHE A 83 -9.58 10.19 -4.41
CA PHE A 83 -10.44 10.32 -5.58
C PHE A 83 -11.43 11.48 -5.42
N ASP A 84 -11.33 12.48 -6.29
CA ASP A 84 -12.27 13.59 -6.33
C ASP A 84 -13.49 13.21 -7.17
N LYS A 85 -14.61 12.95 -6.49
CA LYS A 85 -15.87 12.56 -7.15
C LYS A 85 -16.47 13.63 -8.06
N ARG A 86 -16.08 14.91 -7.91
CA ARG A 86 -16.61 16.00 -8.74
C ARG A 86 -15.89 16.09 -10.07
N SER A 87 -14.57 15.99 -10.06
CA SER A 87 -13.75 16.03 -11.28
C SER A 87 -13.55 14.65 -11.91
N GLY A 88 -13.77 13.57 -11.15
CA GLY A 88 -13.46 12.21 -11.57
C GLY A 88 -11.96 11.90 -11.63
N GLN A 89 -11.13 12.71 -10.96
CA GLN A 89 -9.67 12.64 -11.03
C GLN A 89 -9.06 12.21 -9.68
N TRP A 90 -7.94 11.51 -9.76
CA TRP A 90 -7.12 11.20 -8.59
C TRP A 90 -6.25 12.39 -8.19
N LYS A 91 -5.88 12.44 -6.90
CA LYS A 91 -4.97 13.45 -6.34
C LYS A 91 -3.80 12.77 -5.66
N ASN A 92 -2.59 13.23 -5.95
CA ASN A 92 -1.32 12.70 -5.44
C ASN A 92 -1.02 11.26 -5.87
N ILE A 93 -1.91 10.30 -5.61
CA ILE A 93 -1.72 8.88 -5.94
C ILE A 93 -3.02 8.35 -6.56
N GLU A 94 -2.90 7.75 -7.73
CA GLU A 94 -3.92 6.93 -8.36
C GLU A 94 -3.71 5.47 -8.00
N LEU A 95 -4.73 4.84 -7.43
CA LEU A 95 -4.74 3.40 -7.26
C LEU A 95 -5.27 2.77 -8.55
N ARG A 96 -4.37 2.23 -9.37
CA ARG A 96 -4.71 1.61 -10.65
C ARG A 96 -5.23 0.19 -10.43
N TYR A 97 -4.48 -0.65 -9.71
CA TYR A 97 -4.92 -1.99 -9.31
C TYR A 97 -4.73 -2.27 -7.82
N CYS A 98 -5.58 -3.13 -7.28
CA CYS A 98 -5.40 -3.73 -5.96
C CYS A 98 -5.87 -5.19 -6.08
N ASP A 99 -4.96 -6.13 -6.13
CA ASP A 99 -5.24 -7.54 -6.41
C ASP A 99 -4.86 -8.45 -5.27
N VAL A 100 -5.46 -9.63 -5.31
CA VAL A 100 -5.25 -10.71 -4.35
C VAL A 100 -4.53 -11.82 -5.09
N LEU A 101 -3.45 -12.33 -4.51
CA LEU A 101 -2.61 -13.34 -5.12
C LEU A 101 -2.27 -14.42 -4.10
N SER A 102 -2.33 -15.68 -4.51
CA SER A 102 -1.81 -16.80 -3.72
C SER A 102 -0.29 -16.72 -3.65
N GLU A 103 0.28 -17.05 -2.49
CA GLU A 103 1.72 -17.26 -2.30
C GLU A 103 2.32 -18.17 -3.39
N GLU A 104 1.63 -19.24 -3.80
CA GLU A 104 2.11 -20.18 -4.82
C GLU A 104 2.12 -19.61 -6.24
N ALA A 105 1.32 -18.56 -6.49
CA ALA A 105 1.21 -17.93 -7.79
C ALA A 105 2.24 -16.80 -8.00
N LEU A 106 2.96 -16.39 -6.97
CA LEU A 106 3.97 -15.34 -7.08
C LEU A 106 5.24 -15.86 -7.75
N THR A 107 5.56 -15.34 -8.93
CA THR A 107 6.81 -15.70 -9.60
C THR A 107 8.02 -15.04 -8.93
N TYR A 108 9.16 -15.71 -8.95
CA TYR A 108 10.41 -15.15 -8.45
C TYR A 108 10.77 -13.81 -9.14
N ARG A 109 10.48 -13.69 -10.45
CA ARG A 109 10.74 -12.44 -11.18
C ARG A 109 9.92 -11.28 -10.62
N GLN A 110 8.63 -11.50 -10.36
CA GLN A 110 7.77 -10.49 -9.72
C GLN A 110 8.34 -10.11 -8.35
N PHE A 111 8.65 -11.09 -7.50
CA PHE A 111 9.26 -10.84 -6.18
C PHE A 111 10.57 -10.03 -6.27
N SER A 112 11.44 -10.34 -7.23
CA SER A 112 12.76 -9.69 -7.38
C SER A 112 12.69 -8.23 -7.82
N LEU A 113 11.62 -7.84 -8.53
CA LEU A 113 11.39 -6.46 -8.96
C LEU A 113 10.76 -5.62 -7.85
N MET A 114 10.20 -6.26 -6.81
CA MET A 114 9.56 -5.60 -5.70
C MET A 114 10.59 -5.14 -4.67
N LYS A 115 10.47 -3.88 -4.22
CA LYS A 115 11.25 -3.40 -3.07
C LYS A 115 10.57 -3.86 -1.78
N PRO A 116 11.24 -4.65 -0.90
CA PRO A 116 10.62 -5.18 0.30
C PRO A 116 10.15 -4.05 1.20
N TRP A 117 8.86 -4.01 1.46
CA TRP A 117 8.25 -3.03 2.34
C TRP A 117 8.18 -3.58 3.76
N ARG A 118 9.14 -3.21 4.61
CA ARG A 118 9.11 -3.65 6.00
C ARG A 118 8.22 -2.71 6.82
N LEU A 119 7.20 -3.26 7.47
CA LEU A 119 6.25 -2.53 8.33
C LEU A 119 6.96 -1.73 9.45
N GLU A 120 8.15 -2.16 9.86
CA GLU A 120 9.03 -1.46 10.81
C GLU A 120 9.54 -0.08 10.33
N TYR A 121 9.49 0.22 9.03
CA TYR A 121 9.78 1.56 8.50
C TYR A 121 8.59 2.54 8.58
N ILE A 122 7.41 2.06 8.99
CA ILE A 122 6.33 2.94 9.44
C ILE A 122 6.66 3.33 10.88
N SER A 123 7.59 4.26 11.03
CA SER A 123 7.60 5.08 12.24
C SER A 123 6.27 5.82 12.24
N LEU A 124 5.29 5.32 13.00
CA LEU A 124 4.14 6.10 13.45
C LEU A 124 4.74 7.43 13.90
N GLY A 125 4.49 8.50 13.14
CA GLY A 125 5.26 9.74 13.21
C GLY A 125 5.69 10.05 14.64
N ALA A 126 6.98 9.86 14.92
CA ALA A 126 7.57 10.62 16.00
C ALA A 126 7.31 12.09 15.63
N ASP A 127 6.61 12.78 16.52
CA ASP A 127 6.47 14.23 16.55
C ASP A 127 7.79 14.90 16.10
N PRO A 128 7.76 16.06 15.42
CA PRO A 128 8.98 16.71 14.97
C PRO A 128 9.94 16.79 16.15
N GLN A 129 11.11 16.16 16.02
CA GLN A 129 12.15 16.21 17.04
C GLN A 129 12.35 17.67 17.39
N GLN A 130 11.95 18.07 18.61
CA GLN A 130 12.26 19.39 19.12
C GLN A 130 13.78 19.56 19.03
N PRO A 131 14.27 20.70 18.52
CA PRO A 131 15.69 20.95 18.46
C PRO A 131 16.25 20.87 19.88
N VAL A 132 17.21 19.97 20.07
CA VAL A 132 18.01 19.93 21.29
C VAL A 132 18.79 21.25 21.31
N LEU A 133 18.49 22.13 22.26
CA LEU A 133 19.37 23.24 22.57
C LEU A 133 20.70 22.64 23.02
N VAL A 134 21.75 22.92 22.27
CA VAL A 134 23.12 22.79 22.73
C VAL A 134 23.50 24.11 23.39
N GLU A 135 23.86 24.05 24.67
CA GLU A 135 24.53 25.13 25.42
C GLU A 135 25.95 25.39 24.86
#